data_AF-H2XSW9-F1
#
_entry.id   AF-H2XSW9-F1
#
_cell.length_a   1.000
_cell.length_b   1.000
_cell.length_c   1.000
_cell.angle_alpha   90.00
_cell.angle_beta   90.00
_cell.angle_gamma   90.00
#
_symmetry.space_group_name_H-M   'P 1'
#
loop_
_entity.id
_entity.type
_entity.pdbx_description
1 polymer ?
#
loop_
_entity_poly.entity_id
_entity_poly.type
_entity_poly.pdbx_seq_one_letter_code
_entity_poly.pdbx_strand_id
1 'polypeptide(L)'
;MTNRKQIRPANITSSSMRTTEVILANMGKRCRCHGISNSCEAMTCWRTLPSFRKVGEILKQSYDNAVQVHVVKKYGRYILRPRNRERHSVGHRFLSFLRMSSDFCATTGRTCEPDETGPNGCDEMCCERGYVIKTRHVTTKCGCTFTWCCNVTCHACNETRIEHVCL
;
A
#
# COMPACT_ATOMS: atom_id res chain seq x y z
N MET A 1 15.23 -27.07 -19.33
CA MET A 1 14.88 -25.67 -19.65
C MET A 1 13.45 -25.39 -19.23
N THR A 2 13.24 -24.63 -18.15
CA THR A 2 11.90 -24.27 -17.63
C THR A 2 11.25 -23.24 -18.54
N ASN A 3 10.10 -23.58 -19.13
CA ASN A 3 9.43 -22.73 -20.11
C ASN A 3 8.82 -21.48 -19.44
N ARG A 4 9.58 -20.38 -19.43
CA ARG A 4 9.20 -19.07 -18.81
C ARG A 4 7.84 -18.55 -19.29
N LYS A 5 7.39 -18.93 -20.50
CA LYS A 5 6.15 -18.43 -21.12
C LYS A 5 4.87 -18.89 -20.40
N GLN A 6 4.86 -20.04 -19.73
CA GLN A 6 3.68 -20.55 -18.99
C GLN A 6 3.71 -20.27 -17.48
N ILE A 7 4.87 -19.93 -16.91
CA ILE A 7 5.06 -19.77 -15.47
C ILE A 7 4.67 -18.36 -14.98
N ARG A 8 5.05 -17.31 -15.74
CA ARG A 8 4.70 -15.93 -15.39
C ARG A 8 3.19 -15.67 -15.38
N PRO A 9 2.39 -16.18 -16.35
CA PRO A 9 0.94 -16.02 -16.33
C PRO A 9 0.32 -16.60 -15.07
N ALA A 10 0.68 -17.83 -14.67
CA ALA A 10 0.08 -18.48 -13.50
C ALA A 10 0.30 -17.68 -12.19
N ASN A 11 1.47 -17.06 -12.00
CA ASN A 11 1.70 -16.21 -10.83
C ASN A 11 0.91 -14.90 -10.89
N ILE A 12 0.84 -14.27 -12.08
CA ILE A 12 0.08 -13.04 -12.31
C ILE A 12 -1.42 -13.29 -12.09
N THR A 13 -1.97 -14.39 -12.60
CA THR A 13 -3.38 -14.76 -12.40
C THR A 13 -3.68 -14.97 -10.91
N SER A 14 -2.78 -15.62 -10.16
CA SER A 14 -2.98 -15.80 -8.72
C SER A 14 -3.02 -14.49 -7.93
N SER A 15 -2.20 -13.50 -8.34
CA SER A 15 -2.13 -12.19 -7.68
C SER A 15 -3.30 -11.28 -8.07
N SER A 16 -3.72 -11.29 -9.33
CA SER A 16 -4.87 -10.48 -9.80
C SER A 16 -6.20 -10.99 -9.24
N MET A 17 -6.37 -12.30 -9.12
CA MET A 17 -7.54 -12.89 -8.45
C MET A 17 -7.66 -12.42 -7.00
N ARG A 18 -6.53 -12.23 -6.31
CA ARG A 18 -6.53 -11.77 -4.93
C ARG A 18 -6.99 -10.33 -4.76
N THR A 19 -6.55 -9.41 -5.62
CA THR A 19 -6.97 -8.00 -5.54
C THR A 19 -8.49 -7.88 -5.61
N THR A 20 -9.12 -8.60 -6.55
CA THR A 20 -10.59 -8.63 -6.69
C THR A 20 -11.26 -9.25 -5.48
N GLU A 21 -10.73 -10.38 -4.96
CA GLU A 21 -11.26 -11.02 -3.75
C GLU A 21 -11.24 -10.08 -2.54
N VAL A 22 -10.14 -9.34 -2.32
CA VAL A 22 -10.01 -8.38 -1.22
C VAL A 22 -11.05 -7.27 -1.34
N ILE A 23 -11.30 -6.75 -2.54
CA ILE A 23 -12.31 -5.70 -2.77
C ILE A 23 -13.70 -6.24 -2.44
N LEU A 24 -14.07 -7.40 -3.01
CA LEU A 24 -15.39 -7.98 -2.84
C LEU A 24 -15.69 -8.35 -1.38
N ALA A 25 -14.71 -8.91 -0.67
CA ALA A 25 -14.82 -9.26 0.75
C ALA A 25 -14.92 -8.04 1.68
N ASN A 26 -14.46 -6.86 1.24
CA ASN A 26 -14.47 -5.63 2.03
C ASN A 26 -15.50 -4.59 1.57
N MET A 27 -16.43 -4.97 0.69
CA MET A 27 -17.53 -4.08 0.30
C MET A 27 -18.41 -3.75 1.50
N GLY A 28 -18.69 -2.46 1.67
CA GLY A 28 -19.57 -1.96 2.71
C GLY A 28 -21.00 -1.80 2.23
N LYS A 29 -21.88 -1.44 3.17
CA LYS A 29 -23.22 -0.92 2.88
C LYS A 29 -23.25 0.55 3.31
N ARG A 30 -23.68 1.44 2.41
CA ARG A 30 -23.96 2.83 2.74
C ARG A 30 -25.45 3.05 2.64
N CYS A 31 -26.03 3.71 3.64
CA CYS A 31 -27.45 4.00 3.69
C CYS A 31 -27.66 5.51 3.76
N ARG A 32 -28.74 5.99 3.16
CA ARG A 32 -29.24 7.36 3.30
C ARG A 32 -30.63 7.33 3.89
N CYS A 33 -30.80 8.07 4.97
CA CYS A 33 -32.06 8.23 5.66
C CYS A 33 -32.88 9.32 4.98
N HIS A 34 -34.17 9.06 4.82
CA HIS A 34 -35.13 9.92 4.11
C HIS A 34 -36.43 10.12 4.91
N GLY A 35 -36.42 9.79 6.21
CA GLY A 35 -37.53 10.09 7.10
C GLY A 35 -37.63 11.59 7.42
N ILE A 36 -38.70 11.96 8.11
CA ILE A 36 -38.98 13.35 8.47
C ILE A 36 -37.81 13.93 9.28
N SER A 37 -37.34 15.12 8.93
CA SER A 37 -36.16 15.72 9.58
C SER A 37 -34.88 14.87 9.51
N ASN A 38 -34.68 14.10 8.42
CA ASN A 38 -33.56 13.15 8.22
C ASN A 38 -33.55 11.96 9.19
N SER A 39 -34.69 11.58 9.74
CA SER A 39 -34.83 10.37 10.54
C SER A 39 -34.68 9.09 9.67
N CYS A 40 -34.31 7.97 10.30
CA CYS A 40 -33.93 6.73 9.60
C CYS A 40 -35.00 5.63 9.58
N GLU A 41 -36.25 5.94 9.91
CA GLU A 41 -37.36 4.98 9.82
C GLU A 41 -37.58 4.51 8.38
N ALA A 42 -37.35 5.40 7.41
CA ALA A 42 -37.20 5.06 6.01
C ALA A 42 -35.77 5.38 5.56
N MET A 43 -35.07 4.37 5.01
CA MET A 43 -33.74 4.53 4.46
C MET A 43 -33.53 3.66 3.22
N THR A 44 -32.70 4.16 2.32
CA THR A 44 -32.27 3.42 1.12
C THR A 44 -30.79 3.10 1.27
N CYS A 45 -30.43 1.84 1.07
CA CYS A 45 -29.04 1.37 1.18
C CYS A 45 -28.52 0.85 -0.16
N TRP A 46 -27.23 1.07 -0.41
CA TRP A 46 -26.51 0.53 -1.56
C TRP A 46 -25.18 -0.08 -1.13
N ARG A 47 -24.65 -0.97 -1.96
CA ARG A 47 -23.29 -1.50 -1.79
C ARG A 47 -22.29 -0.41 -2.14
N THR A 48 -21.27 -0.25 -1.31
CA THR A 48 -20.18 0.70 -1.54
C THR A 48 -18.86 -0.02 -1.58
N LEU A 49 -17.94 0.48 -2.40
CA LEU A 49 -16.57 0.03 -2.38
C LEU A 49 -15.89 0.44 -1.06
N PRO A 50 -14.93 -0.34 -0.56
CA PRO A 50 -14.07 0.09 0.52
C PRO A 50 -13.22 1.28 0.11
N SER A 51 -12.67 2.01 1.08
CA SER A 51 -11.65 3.01 0.78
C SER A 51 -10.41 2.34 0.18
N PHE A 52 -9.78 3.00 -0.78
CA PHE A 52 -8.57 2.46 -1.41
C PHE A 52 -7.44 2.24 -0.39
N ARG A 53 -7.34 3.11 0.62
CA ARG A 53 -6.38 2.97 1.73
C ARG A 53 -6.55 1.64 2.47
N LYS A 54 -7.79 1.25 2.81
CA LYS A 54 -8.07 -0.03 3.49
C LYS A 54 -7.66 -1.22 2.62
N VAL A 55 -7.95 -1.17 1.31
CA VAL A 55 -7.52 -2.22 0.37
C VAL A 55 -5.99 -2.28 0.28
N GLY A 56 -5.34 -1.12 0.19
CA GLY A 56 -3.88 -0.99 0.15
C GLY A 56 -3.21 -1.58 1.39
N GLU A 57 -3.73 -1.31 2.59
CA GLU A 57 -3.21 -1.85 3.86
C GLU A 57 -3.28 -3.40 3.89
N ILE A 58 -4.41 -3.98 3.48
CA ILE A 58 -4.58 -5.44 3.40
C ILE A 58 -3.61 -6.07 2.39
N LEU A 59 -3.44 -5.43 1.23
CA LEU A 59 -2.52 -5.90 0.20
C LEU A 59 -1.05 -5.73 0.61
N LYS A 60 -0.71 -4.65 1.32
CA LYS A 60 0.63 -4.43 1.89
C LYS A 60 0.99 -5.50 2.91
N GLN A 61 0.07 -5.84 3.82
CA GLN A 61 0.26 -6.94 4.75
C GLN A 61 0.45 -8.28 4.02
N SER A 62 -0.29 -8.50 2.93
CA SER A 62 -0.14 -9.70 2.09
C SER A 62 1.20 -9.74 1.34
N TYR A 63 1.74 -8.57 0.98
CA TYR A 63 3.05 -8.40 0.35
C TYR A 63 4.18 -8.70 1.34
N ASP A 64 4.10 -8.15 2.56
CA ASP A 64 5.12 -8.36 3.60
C ASP A 64 5.22 -9.83 4.02
N ASN A 65 4.11 -10.57 3.93
CA ASN A 65 4.04 -12.00 4.24
C ASN A 65 4.12 -12.91 3.00
N ALA A 66 4.50 -12.39 1.84
CA ALA A 66 4.48 -13.14 0.59
C ALA A 66 5.40 -14.38 0.65
N VAL A 67 5.02 -15.43 -0.05
CA VAL A 67 5.71 -16.73 -0.01
C VAL A 67 6.56 -16.93 -1.27
N GLN A 68 7.84 -17.25 -1.09
CA GLN A 68 8.67 -17.69 -2.20
C GLN A 68 8.23 -19.08 -2.67
N VAL A 69 7.93 -19.21 -3.96
CA VAL A 69 7.50 -20.46 -4.60
C VAL A 69 8.47 -20.88 -5.70
N HIS A 70 8.49 -22.18 -5.98
CA HIS A 70 9.16 -22.75 -7.15
C HIS A 70 8.14 -23.56 -7.96
N VAL A 71 8.46 -23.76 -9.23
CA VAL A 71 7.57 -24.46 -10.16
C VAL A 71 7.92 -25.93 -10.21
N VAL A 72 6.91 -26.78 -10.07
CA VAL A 72 7.02 -28.23 -10.22
C VAL A 72 6.10 -28.70 -11.34
N LYS A 73 6.59 -29.60 -12.20
CA LYS A 73 5.77 -30.21 -13.25
C LYS A 73 5.17 -31.51 -12.71
N LYS A 74 3.84 -31.60 -12.63
CA LYS A 74 3.10 -32.81 -12.20
C LYS A 74 1.98 -33.08 -13.19
N TYR A 75 1.89 -34.31 -13.72
CA TYR A 75 0.86 -34.71 -14.70
C TYR A 75 0.72 -33.75 -15.89
N GLY A 76 1.85 -33.29 -16.45
CA GLY A 76 1.84 -32.34 -17.58
C GLY A 76 1.49 -30.89 -17.21
N ARG A 77 1.09 -30.59 -15.96
CA ARG A 77 0.76 -29.25 -15.48
C ARG A 77 1.87 -28.66 -14.63
N TYR A 78 2.02 -27.35 -14.68
CA TYR A 78 2.94 -26.59 -13.82
C TYR A 78 2.20 -26.16 -12.54
N ILE A 79 2.74 -26.51 -11.38
CA ILE A 79 2.17 -26.22 -10.06
C ILE A 79 3.19 -25.40 -9.26
N LEU A 80 2.72 -24.40 -8.54
CA LEU A 80 3.51 -23.59 -7.61
C LEU A 80 3.58 -24.29 -6.25
N ARG A 81 4.78 -24.53 -5.73
CA ARG A 81 4.99 -25.05 -4.37
C ARG A 81 5.85 -24.09 -3.55
N PRO A 82 5.56 -23.89 -2.25
CA PRO A 82 6.42 -23.15 -1.34
C PRO A 82 7.84 -23.69 -1.36
N ARG A 83 8.84 -22.80 -1.29
CA ARG A 83 10.25 -23.19 -1.15
C ARG A 83 10.59 -23.59 0.28
N ASN A 84 10.01 -22.91 1.27
CA ASN A 84 10.15 -23.30 2.68
C ASN A 84 9.27 -24.52 2.99
N ARG A 85 9.88 -25.59 3.53
CA ARG A 85 9.22 -26.87 3.87
C ARG A 85 8.25 -26.77 5.04
N GLU A 86 8.45 -25.83 5.96
CA GLU A 86 7.55 -25.63 7.11
C GLU A 86 6.21 -25.00 6.71
N ARG A 87 6.16 -24.31 5.56
CA ARG A 87 4.92 -23.82 4.97
C ARG A 87 4.35 -24.87 4.03
N HIS A 88 3.37 -25.62 4.53
CA HIS A 88 2.70 -26.70 3.79
C HIS A 88 1.91 -26.22 2.56
N SER A 89 1.50 -24.95 2.50
CA SER A 89 0.83 -24.37 1.34
C SER A 89 0.99 -22.84 1.27
N VAL A 90 0.90 -22.28 0.06
CA VAL A 90 0.52 -20.87 -0.09
C VAL A 90 -0.98 -20.85 0.14
N GLY A 91 -1.42 -20.54 1.35
CA GLY A 91 -2.85 -20.35 1.60
C GLY A 91 -3.44 -19.36 0.59
N HIS A 92 -4.72 -19.49 0.26
CA HIS A 92 -5.44 -18.59 -0.66
C HIS A 92 -5.31 -17.10 -0.28
N ARG A 93 -4.88 -16.85 0.97
CA ARG A 93 -4.68 -15.55 1.61
C ARG A 93 -3.26 -14.98 1.51
N PHE A 94 -2.33 -15.57 0.76
CA PHE A 94 -0.97 -15.02 0.64
C PHE A 94 -0.59 -14.71 -0.82
N LEU A 95 0.16 -13.61 -1.03
CA LEU A 95 0.83 -13.36 -2.30
C LEU A 95 2.03 -14.29 -2.46
N SER A 96 2.46 -14.55 -3.69
CA SER A 96 3.60 -15.43 -3.96
C SER A 96 4.55 -14.87 -5.00
N PHE A 97 5.85 -15.18 -4.85
CA PHE A 97 6.89 -14.71 -5.76
C PHE A 97 7.85 -15.83 -6.15
N LEU A 98 8.37 -15.77 -7.38
CA LEU A 98 9.24 -16.79 -7.94
C LEU A 98 10.74 -16.49 -7.75
N ARG A 99 11.09 -15.20 -7.67
CA ARG A 99 12.47 -14.72 -7.62
C ARG A 99 12.57 -13.64 -6.58
N MET A 100 13.69 -13.65 -5.85
CA MET A 100 14.01 -12.56 -4.94
C MET A 100 14.13 -11.26 -5.72
N SER A 101 13.73 -10.16 -5.10
CA SER A 101 14.04 -8.83 -5.60
C SER A 101 15.54 -8.59 -5.57
N SER A 102 16.02 -7.71 -6.44
CA SER A 102 17.35 -7.12 -6.31
C SER A 102 17.43 -6.18 -5.11
N ASP A 103 18.64 -5.86 -4.69
CA ASP A 103 18.86 -4.80 -3.70
C ASP A 103 18.46 -3.45 -4.29
N PHE A 104 17.67 -2.68 -3.54
CA PHE A 104 17.09 -1.41 -4.00
C PHE A 104 17.84 -0.18 -3.47
N CYS A 105 19.16 -0.25 -3.33
CA CYS A 105 19.98 0.84 -2.76
C CYS A 105 20.23 2.05 -3.69
N ALA A 106 19.58 2.12 -4.86
CA ALA A 106 19.60 3.30 -5.71
C ALA A 106 18.66 4.40 -5.16
N THR A 107 18.97 4.92 -3.97
CA THR A 107 18.11 5.82 -3.18
C THR A 107 18.64 7.26 -3.08
N THR A 108 19.72 7.58 -3.79
CA THR A 108 20.31 8.92 -3.82
C THR A 108 19.26 9.98 -4.20
N GLY A 109 19.20 11.05 -3.41
CA GLY A 109 18.23 12.14 -3.61
C GLY A 109 16.82 11.89 -3.06
N ARG A 110 16.55 10.73 -2.43
CA ARG A 110 15.26 10.46 -1.77
C ARG A 110 15.26 10.99 -0.34
N THR A 111 14.09 11.47 0.11
CA THR A 111 13.87 11.86 1.49
C THR A 111 13.74 10.64 2.40
N CYS A 112 14.32 10.70 3.59
CA CYS A 112 14.22 9.70 4.65
C CYS A 112 13.83 10.33 5.99
N GLU A 113 13.44 9.50 6.95
CA GLU A 113 13.09 9.93 8.31
C GLU A 113 14.18 9.47 9.29
N PRO A 114 14.86 10.36 10.04
CA PRO A 114 16.00 9.99 10.87
C PRO A 114 15.61 9.22 12.15
N ASP A 115 14.43 9.48 12.71
CA ASP A 115 13.98 8.88 13.97
C ASP A 115 13.18 7.57 13.77
N GLU A 116 12.85 7.20 12.53
CA GLU A 116 12.11 5.98 12.25
C GLU A 116 13.03 4.77 12.12
N THR A 117 12.71 3.67 12.82
CA THR A 117 13.31 2.37 12.56
C THR A 117 12.46 1.61 11.55
N GLY A 118 12.97 1.41 10.33
CA GLY A 118 12.27 0.64 9.30
C GLY A 118 12.58 1.10 7.88
N PRO A 119 11.76 0.70 6.89
CA PRO A 119 12.02 0.98 5.47
C PRO A 119 12.01 2.45 5.08
N ASN A 120 11.60 3.37 5.95
CA ASN A 120 11.67 4.82 5.73
C ASN A 120 12.81 5.47 6.53
N GLY A 121 13.37 4.74 7.50
CA GLY A 121 14.48 5.17 8.34
C GLY A 121 15.70 5.48 7.50
N CYS A 122 16.43 6.54 7.83
CA CYS A 122 17.58 6.95 7.03
C CYS A 122 18.69 5.88 6.93
N ASP A 123 18.89 5.06 7.96
CA ASP A 123 19.87 3.97 7.93
C ASP A 123 19.54 2.92 6.86
N GLU A 124 18.27 2.47 6.82
CA GLU A 124 17.78 1.50 5.84
C GLU A 124 17.60 2.12 4.45
N MET A 125 16.96 3.30 4.37
CA MET A 125 16.68 3.99 3.12
C MET A 125 17.94 4.44 2.39
N CYS A 126 18.96 4.89 3.11
CA CYS A 126 20.21 5.34 2.51
C CYS A 126 21.25 4.21 2.43
N CYS A 127 20.91 3.00 2.86
CA CYS A 127 21.80 1.84 2.91
C CYS A 127 23.12 2.17 3.61
N GLU A 128 23.04 2.80 4.78
CA GLU A 128 24.19 3.23 5.60
C GLU A 128 25.15 4.22 4.93
N ARG A 129 24.83 4.76 3.74
CA ARG A 129 25.65 5.77 3.04
C ARG A 129 25.57 7.16 3.66
N GLY A 130 24.63 7.37 4.58
CA GLY A 130 24.34 8.66 5.21
C GLY A 130 23.38 9.54 4.39
N TYR A 131 23.08 10.71 4.96
CA TYR A 131 22.16 11.70 4.37
C TYR A 131 22.64 13.12 4.62
N VAL A 132 22.17 14.05 3.78
CA VAL A 132 22.36 15.49 3.96
C VAL A 132 21.07 16.14 4.42
N ILE A 133 21.21 17.20 5.21
CA ILE A 133 20.09 17.99 5.70
C ILE A 133 19.88 19.16 4.75
N LYS A 134 18.68 19.27 4.19
CA LYS A 134 18.26 20.37 3.30
C LYS A 134 17.14 21.16 3.94
N THR A 135 17.23 22.48 3.88
CA THR A 135 16.16 23.37 4.33
C THR A 135 15.27 23.73 3.15
N ARG A 136 13.97 23.46 3.27
CA ARG A 136 12.96 23.81 2.28
C ARG A 136 12.03 24.89 2.82
N HIS A 137 11.96 26.01 2.11
CA HIS A 137 10.98 27.06 2.39
C HIS A 137 9.63 26.67 1.79
N VAL A 138 8.61 26.53 2.63
CA VAL A 138 7.25 26.16 2.24
C VAL A 138 6.29 27.23 2.73
N THR A 139 5.49 27.79 1.84
CA THR A 139 4.40 28.70 2.22
C THR A 139 3.16 27.87 2.52
N THR A 140 2.72 27.88 3.78
CA THR A 140 1.52 27.18 4.25
C THR A 140 0.42 28.19 4.61
N LYS A 141 -0.83 27.72 4.67
CA LYS A 141 -1.96 28.53 5.15
C LYS A 141 -2.09 28.36 6.66
N CYS A 142 -2.19 29.47 7.38
CA CYS A 142 -2.19 29.51 8.84
C CYS A 142 -3.22 30.53 9.36
N GLY A 143 -3.58 30.43 10.64
CA GLY A 143 -4.46 31.40 11.31
C GLY A 143 -5.81 31.57 10.62
N CYS A 144 -6.38 30.48 10.09
CA CYS A 144 -7.63 30.55 9.34
C CYS A 144 -8.79 30.94 10.26
N THR A 145 -9.51 32.01 9.90
CA THR A 145 -10.72 32.46 10.61
C THR A 145 -11.94 32.30 9.74
N PHE A 146 -13.05 31.89 10.35
CA PHE A 146 -14.35 31.81 9.69
C PHE A 146 -15.11 33.12 9.91
N THR A 147 -15.43 33.80 8.82
CA THR A 147 -16.29 34.99 8.85
C THR A 147 -17.74 34.56 8.66
N TRP A 148 -18.63 35.02 9.54
CA TRP A 148 -20.06 34.71 9.43
C TRP A 148 -20.60 35.13 8.05
N CYS A 149 -21.41 34.24 7.43
CA CYS A 149 -21.69 34.19 5.99
C CYS A 149 -20.51 33.64 5.13
N CYS A 150 -20.04 32.45 5.53
CA CYS A 150 -19.44 31.41 4.68
C CYS A 150 -18.10 31.71 3.99
N ASN A 151 -17.24 32.55 4.57
CA ASN A 151 -15.89 32.75 4.05
C ASN A 151 -14.83 32.32 5.06
N VAL A 152 -13.80 31.61 4.59
CA VAL A 152 -12.62 31.25 5.37
C VAL A 152 -11.45 32.08 4.85
N THR A 153 -10.93 32.96 5.72
CA THR A 153 -9.76 33.78 5.42
C THR A 153 -8.56 33.22 6.16
N CYS A 154 -7.47 32.95 5.44
CA CYS A 154 -6.22 32.42 6.01
C CYS A 154 -5.05 33.30 5.61
N HIS A 155 -4.07 33.42 6.49
CA HIS A 155 -2.80 34.07 6.19
C HIS A 155 -1.85 33.11 5.48
N ALA A 156 -0.91 33.65 4.71
CA ALA A 156 0.19 32.90 4.13
C ALA A 156 1.38 32.97 5.11
N CYS A 157 1.70 31.85 5.75
CA CYS A 157 2.87 31.72 6.62
C CYS A 157 4.01 31.07 5.86
N ASN A 158 5.20 31.65 5.95
CA ASN A 158 6.42 31.03 5.44
C ASN A 158 7.01 30.15 6.54
N GLU A 159 7.07 28.86 6.29
CA GLU A 159 7.63 27.86 7.20
C GLU A 159 8.92 27.31 6.58
N THR A 160 9.94 27.08 7.42
CA THR A 160 11.15 26.37 7.01
C THR A 160 11.05 24.93 7.49
N ARG A 161 11.05 23.99 6.56
CA ARG A 161 11.05 22.56 6.87
C ARG A 161 12.43 21.97 6.63
N ILE A 162 12.85 21.11 7.54
CA ILE A 162 14.10 20.37 7.44
C ILE A 162 13.79 19.04 6.76
N GLU A 163 14.51 18.72 5.69
CA GLU A 163 14.40 17.47 4.95
C GLU A 163 15.74 16.71 5.01
N HIS A 164 15.69 15.41 5.31
CA HIS A 164 16.85 14.54 5.31
C HIS A 164 16.88 13.77 4.00
N VAL A 165 17.97 13.89 3.23
CA VAL A 165 18.05 13.39 1.85
C VAL A 165 19.26 12.49 1.68
N CYS A 166 19.05 11.27 1.19
CA CYS A 166 20.13 10.29 0.99
C CYS A 166 21.19 10.78 -0.01
N LEU A 167 22.45 10.43 0.29
CA LEU A 167 23.63 10.69 -0.55
C LEU A 167 23.69 9.83 -1.82
#